data_AF-A0A7C1SND6-F1
#
_entry.id   AF-A0A7C1SND6-F1
#
_cell.length_a   1.000
_cell.length_b   1.000
_cell.length_c   1.000
_cell.angle_alpha   90.00
_cell.angle_beta   90.00
_cell.angle_gamma   90.00
#
_symmetry.space_group_name_H-M   'P 1'
#
loop_
_entity.id
_entity.type
_entity.pdbx_description
1 polymer ?
#
loop_
_entity_poly.entity_id
_entity_poly.type
_entity_poly.pdbx_seq_one_letter_code
_entity_poly.pdbx_strand_id
1 'polypeptide(L)'
;MRCPDCGEPIHPKQIRCFACDADLRFRRFRYLANPVNLRIILFCCLLFGLGIGGLVIRNRIRKAAAHKPLPIYHSHRTSMILEEVNPDRMGNFQPDAGV
;
A
#
# COMPACT_ATOMS: atom_id res chain seq x y z
N MET A 1 -37.90 -22.07 -16.76
CA MET A 1 -36.58 -22.56 -17.22
C MET A 1 -36.81 -23.95 -17.80
N ARG A 2 -36.06 -24.41 -18.81
CA ARG A 2 -36.25 -25.75 -19.41
C ARG A 2 -35.04 -26.65 -19.13
N CYS A 3 -35.27 -27.96 -19.11
CA CYS A 3 -34.20 -28.94 -18.95
C CYS A 3 -33.31 -28.93 -20.20
N PRO A 4 -31.98 -28.80 -20.07
CA PRO A 4 -31.09 -28.79 -21.23
C PRO A 4 -31.01 -30.14 -21.95
N ASP A 5 -31.31 -31.23 -21.25
CA ASP A 5 -31.18 -32.58 -21.79
C ASP A 5 -32.47 -33.06 -22.48
N CYS A 6 -33.65 -32.80 -21.87
CA CYS A 6 -34.94 -33.24 -22.41
C CYS A 6 -35.91 -32.11 -22.81
N GLY A 7 -35.57 -30.84 -22.57
CA GLY A 7 -36.41 -29.69 -22.95
C GLY A 7 -37.61 -29.41 -22.05
N GLU A 8 -37.86 -30.22 -21.03
CA GLU A 8 -39.07 -30.13 -20.19
C GLU A 8 -39.06 -28.87 -19.30
N PRO A 9 -40.22 -28.23 -19.03
CA PRO A 9 -40.29 -27.10 -18.11
C PRO A 9 -39.90 -27.49 -16.67
N ILE A 10 -39.01 -26.70 -16.08
CA ILE A 10 -38.44 -26.87 -14.74
C ILE A 10 -38.88 -25.72 -13.83
N HIS A 11 -39.26 -26.07 -12.60
CA HIS A 11 -39.49 -25.11 -11.51
C HIS A 11 -38.18 -24.60 -10.87
N PRO A 12 -38.09 -23.33 -10.46
CA PRO A 12 -36.85 -22.72 -9.96
C PRO A 12 -36.30 -23.31 -8.64
N LYS A 13 -37.03 -24.19 -7.96
CA LYS A 13 -36.61 -24.91 -6.74
C LYS A 13 -36.38 -26.41 -6.95
N GLN A 14 -36.53 -26.89 -8.18
CA GLN A 14 -36.47 -28.30 -8.51
C GLN A 14 -35.01 -28.79 -8.58
N ILE A 15 -34.72 -29.90 -7.89
CA ILE A 15 -33.36 -30.45 -7.78
C ILE A 15 -33.04 -31.37 -8.96
N ARG A 16 -34.03 -32.14 -9.42
CA ARG A 16 -33.92 -33.11 -10.52
C ARG A 16 -35.04 -32.93 -11.53
N CYS A 17 -34.73 -33.15 -12.80
CA CYS A 17 -35.76 -33.17 -13.84
C CYS A 17 -36.66 -34.41 -13.66
N PHE A 18 -37.99 -34.26 -13.75
CA PHE A 18 -38.91 -35.39 -13.56
C PHE A 18 -38.87 -36.41 -14.70
N ALA A 19 -38.52 -36.00 -15.92
CA ALA A 19 -38.52 -36.90 -17.08
C ALA A 19 -37.20 -37.62 -17.31
N CYS A 20 -36.06 -36.97 -17.08
CA CYS A 20 -34.74 -37.55 -17.33
C CYS A 20 -33.90 -37.77 -16.07
N ASP A 21 -34.43 -37.45 -14.89
CA ASP A 21 -33.74 -37.55 -13.59
C ASP A 21 -32.41 -36.79 -13.50
N ALA A 22 -32.13 -35.89 -14.46
CA ALA A 22 -30.89 -35.11 -14.49
C ALA A 22 -30.81 -34.13 -13.31
N ASP A 23 -29.69 -34.12 -12.60
CA ASP A 23 -29.42 -33.24 -11.46
C ASP A 23 -29.15 -31.79 -11.90
N LEU A 24 -30.07 -30.89 -11.57
CA LEU A 24 -30.07 -29.49 -11.98
C LEU A 24 -29.28 -28.58 -11.02
N ARG A 25 -29.08 -29.02 -9.77
CA ARG A 25 -28.34 -28.27 -8.74
C ARG A 25 -26.86 -28.07 -9.07
N PHE A 26 -26.21 -29.06 -9.68
CA PHE A 26 -24.77 -29.04 -9.90
C PHE A 26 -24.32 -28.13 -11.05
N ARG A 27 -25.20 -27.80 -12.00
CA ARG A 27 -24.84 -26.92 -13.12
C ARG A 27 -24.71 -25.45 -12.74
N ARG A 28 -25.40 -24.98 -11.69
CA ARG A 28 -25.27 -23.58 -11.22
C ARG A 28 -23.86 -23.27 -10.69
N PHE A 29 -23.23 -24.22 -10.00
CA PHE A 29 -21.84 -24.06 -9.55
C PHE A 29 -20.83 -24.18 -10.69
N ARG A 30 -21.14 -24.95 -11.75
CA ARG A 30 -20.29 -25.05 -12.94
C ARG A 30 -20.17 -23.72 -13.71
N TYR A 31 -21.20 -22.88 -13.65
CA TYR A 31 -21.16 -21.53 -14.24
C TYR A 31 -20.27 -20.56 -13.44
N LEU A 32 -20.14 -20.77 -12.12
CA LEU A 32 -19.21 -20.03 -11.28
C LEU A 32 -17.75 -20.50 -11.48
N ALA A 33 -17.54 -21.75 -11.88
CA ALA A 33 -16.25 -22.31 -12.28
C ALA A 33 -15.82 -21.88 -13.69
N ASN A 34 -16.15 -20.65 -14.10
CA ASN A 34 -15.53 -20.04 -15.27
C ASN A 34 -14.03 -19.86 -14.97
N PRO A 35 -13.12 -20.41 -15.81
CA PRO A 35 -11.67 -20.35 -15.54
C PRO A 35 -11.17 -18.90 -15.45
N VAL A 36 -11.87 -17.97 -16.08
CA VAL A 36 -11.59 -16.53 -16.01
C VAL A 36 -11.86 -15.97 -14.61
N ASN A 37 -13.00 -16.29 -14.00
CA ASN A 37 -13.35 -15.82 -12.66
C ASN A 37 -12.39 -16.38 -11.61
N LEU A 38 -11.97 -17.64 -11.76
CA LEU A 38 -10.99 -18.25 -10.87
C LEU A 38 -9.64 -17.51 -10.92
N ARG A 39 -9.15 -17.17 -12.12
CA ARG A 39 -7.90 -16.42 -12.29
C ARG A 39 -7.98 -15.04 -11.68
N ILE A 40 -9.10 -14.32 -11.87
CA ILE A 40 -9.31 -12.98 -11.30
C ILE A 40 -9.30 -13.06 -9.77
N ILE A 41 -10.03 -14.00 -9.18
CA ILE A 41 -10.06 -14.20 -7.72
C ILE A 41 -8.65 -14.50 -7.20
N LEU A 42 -7.91 -15.37 -7.88
CA LEU A 42 -6.55 -15.74 -7.48
C LEU A 42 -5.59 -14.55 -7.56
N PHE A 43 -5.66 -13.73 -8.62
CA PHE A 43 -4.91 -12.48 -8.74
C PHE A 43 -5.26 -11.50 -7.63
N CYS A 44 -6.55 -11.30 -7.33
CA CYS A 44 -6.99 -10.44 -6.23
C CYS A 44 -6.45 -10.92 -4.88
N CYS A 45 -6.53 -12.21 -4.59
CA CYS A 45 -5.97 -12.79 -3.36
C CYS A 45 -4.45 -12.60 -3.27
N LEU A 46 -3.72 -12.75 -4.38
CA LEU A 46 -2.27 -12.62 -4.43
C LEU A 46 -1.85 -11.16 -4.20
N LEU A 47 -2.50 -10.20 -4.88
CA LEU A 47 -2.26 -8.77 -4.69
C LEU A 47 -2.59 -8.33 -3.25
N PHE A 48 -3.69 -8.81 -2.70
CA PHE A 48 -4.08 -8.51 -1.33
C PHE A 48 -3.08 -9.08 -0.31
N GLY A 49 -2.63 -10.31 -0.51
CA GLY A 49 -1.60 -10.96 0.32
C GLY A 49 -0.26 -10.22 0.28
N LEU A 50 0.19 -9.78 -0.91
CA LEU A 50 1.39 -8.96 -1.05
C LEU A 50 1.23 -7.58 -0.39
N GLY A 51 0.07 -6.95 -0.52
CA GLY A 51 -0.24 -5.66 0.12
C GLY A 51 -0.18 -5.74 1.65
N ILE A 52 -0.89 -6.70 2.25
CA ILE A 52 -0.88 -6.91 3.71
C ILE A 52 0.51 -7.37 4.16
N GLY A 53 1.12 -8.33 3.47
CA GLY A 53 2.45 -8.83 3.80
C GLY A 53 3.50 -7.72 3.81
N GLY A 54 3.50 -6.88 2.77
CA GLY A 54 4.37 -5.70 2.69
C GLY A 54 4.13 -4.71 3.82
N LEU A 55 2.87 -4.45 4.19
CA LEU A 55 2.52 -3.56 5.30
C LEU A 55 3.02 -4.10 6.64
N VAL A 56 2.86 -5.40 6.90
CA VAL A 56 3.32 -6.06 8.13
C VAL A 56 4.84 -6.03 8.21
N ILE A 57 5.55 -6.34 7.12
CA ILE A 57 7.02 -6.29 7.07
C ILE A 57 7.51 -4.86 7.31
N ARG A 58 6.92 -3.86 6.65
CA ARG A 58 7.27 -2.44 6.85
C ARG A 58 7.05 -2.00 8.30
N ASN A 59 5.96 -2.42 8.92
CA ASN A 59 5.67 -2.11 10.32
C ASN A 59 6.66 -2.81 11.27
N ARG A 60 7.07 -4.05 10.97
CA ARG A 60 8.10 -4.75 11.75
C ARG A 60 9.46 -4.05 11.67
N ILE A 61 9.88 -3.62 10.48
CA ILE A 61 11.14 -2.89 10.28
C ILE A 61 11.11 -1.54 11.01
N ARG A 62 10.00 -0.80 10.95
CA ARG A 62 9.85 0.46 11.70
C ARG A 62 9.96 0.27 13.21
N LYS A 63 9.35 -0.78 13.75
CA LYS A 63 9.46 -1.11 15.18
C LYS A 63 10.89 -1.52 15.57
N ALA A 64 11.61 -2.24 14.70
CA ALA A 64 13.01 -2.57 14.93
C ALA A 64 13.94 -1.34 14.84
N ALA A 65 13.62 -0.37 13.98
CA ALA A 65 14.36 0.88 13.85
C ALA A 65 14.14 1.85 15.03
N ALA A 66 12.99 1.77 15.71
CA ALA A 66 12.67 2.61 16.87
C ALA A 66 13.51 2.29 18.13
N HIS A 67 14.21 1.16 18.16
CA HIS A 67 15.13 0.80 19.25
C HIS A 67 16.58 1.21 19.00
N LYS A 68 16.89 1.80 17.84
CA LYS A 68 18.18 2.48 17.67
C LYS A 68 17.99 3.91 18.17
N PRO A 69 18.69 4.34 19.24
CA PRO A 69 18.69 5.75 19.59
C PRO A 69 19.13 6.51 18.34
N LEU A 70 18.31 7.46 17.89
CA LEU A 70 18.70 8.41 16.86
C LEU A 70 20.06 8.96 17.30
N PRO A 71 21.11 8.93 16.45
CA PRO A 71 22.32 9.66 16.78
C PRO A 71 21.90 11.11 16.98
N ILE A 72 21.99 11.57 18.22
CA ILE A 72 21.82 12.95 18.57
C ILE A 72 22.85 13.70 17.74
N TYR A 73 22.41 14.33 16.67
CA TYR A 73 23.22 15.27 15.91
C TYR A 73 23.41 16.48 16.83
N HIS A 74 24.45 16.40 17.66
CA HIS A 74 24.94 17.55 18.41
C HIS A 74 25.38 18.59 17.39
N SER A 75 24.50 19.56 17.13
CA SER A 75 24.84 20.80 16.44
C SER A 75 25.84 21.56 17.31
N HIS A 76 27.11 21.20 17.22
CA HIS A 76 28.22 21.87 17.88
C HIS A 76 28.89 22.82 16.88
N ARG A 77 28.17 23.85 16.42
CA ARG A 77 28.78 24.94 15.65
C ARG A 77 27.99 26.25 15.72
N THR A 78 27.74 26.71 16.94
CA THR A 78 27.26 28.08 17.22
C THR A 78 28.14 28.74 18.29
N SER A 79 29.46 28.65 18.13
CA SER A 79 30.42 29.35 19.01
C SER A 79 31.69 29.79 18.27
N MET A 80 31.57 30.21 17.01
CA MET A 80 32.62 30.99 16.33
C MET A 80 32.09 32.37 15.92
N ILE A 81 31.23 32.95 16.77
CA ILE A 81 30.94 34.38 16.78
C ILE A 81 31.19 34.84 18.22
N LEU A 82 32.47 35.01 18.59
CA LEU A 82 32.88 35.82 19.75
C LEU A 82 34.42 35.96 19.82
N GLU A 83 35.08 36.13 18.68
CA GLU A 83 36.48 36.58 18.68
C GLU A 83 36.65 37.65 17.59
N GLU A 84 37.10 38.83 18.01
CA GLU A 84 37.46 40.00 17.20
C GLU A 84 36.34 40.86 16.56
N VAL A 85 35.56 41.54 17.41
CA VAL A 85 35.22 42.95 17.13
C VAL A 85 35.68 43.77 18.33
N ASN A 86 36.90 44.29 18.21
CA ASN A 86 37.49 45.26 19.14
C ASN A 86 37.01 46.66 18.72
N PRO A 87 36.13 47.33 19.50
CA PRO A 87 35.61 48.66 19.15
C PRO A 87 36.58 49.82 19.43
N ASP A 88 37.79 49.58 19.95
CA ASP A 88 38.73 50.66 20.33
C ASP A 88 39.63 51.16 19.20
N ARG A 89 39.38 50.77 17.94
CA ARG A 89 40.06 51.36 16.77
C ARG A 89 39.24 52.47 16.11
N MET A 90 38.83 53.45 16.91
CA MET A 90 38.58 54.81 16.41
C MET A 90 39.92 55.48 16.12
N GLY A 91 40.29 55.52 14.85
CA GLY A 91 41.49 56.21 14.38
C GLY A 91 41.26 56.83 13.01
N ASN A 92 40.85 58.11 13.03
CA ASN A 92 41.03 59.13 11.99
C ASN A 92 40.99 58.68 10.53
N PHE A 93 39.81 58.77 9.91
CA PHE A 93 39.72 58.95 8.46
C PHE A 93 39.44 60.43 8.17
N GLN A 94 40.50 61.13 7.79
CA GLN A 94 40.48 62.51 7.32
C GLN A 94 40.18 62.48 5.82
N PRO A 95 39.05 63.00 5.31
CA PRO A 95 38.83 63.10 3.88
C PRO A 95 39.63 64.29 3.34
N ASP A 96 40.72 64.01 2.63
CA ASP A 96 41.42 65.01 1.84
C ASP A 96 40.49 65.53 0.73
N ALA A 97 40.17 66.81 0.85
CA ALA A 97 39.61 67.61 -0.22
C ALA A 97 40.74 68.00 -1.20
N GLY A 98 40.60 67.61 -2.47
CA GLY A 98 41.35 68.15 -3.61
C GLY A 98 40.43 68.08 -4.82
N VAL A 99 39.78 69.19 -5.20
CA VAL A 99 40.19 70.18 -6.23
C VAL A 99 40.33 69.55 -7.62
#